data_AF-A0A0F6ICE0-F1
#
_entry.id   AF-A0A0F6ICE0-F1
#
_cell.length_a   1.000
_cell.length_b   1.000
_cell.length_c   1.000
_cell.angle_alpha   90.00
_cell.angle_beta   90.00
_cell.angle_gamma   90.00
#
_symmetry.space_group_name_H-M   'P 1'
#
loop_
_entity.id
_entity.type
_entity.pdbx_description
1 polymer ?
#
loop_
_entity_poly.entity_id
_entity_poly.type
_entity_poly.pdbx_seq_one_letter_code
_entity_poly.pdbx_strand_id
1 'polypeptide(L)'
;MKENEYMKKIKIVTVITLFLISLNGCKKSKEELEKELDSQKDKLISESINSVYQLGSNGFAFLIDPSNVRSFDSACLDFKPSEGFALVKFYKNAKTYKMQVKTKTLREYIFNYEGKEGIVQLNLVGGVSCKRRYNGYADC
;
A
#
# COMPACT_ATOMS: atom_id res chain seq x y z
N MET A 1 23.00 44.22 -0.98
CA MET A 1 23.99 43.17 -0.67
C MET A 1 23.30 42.01 0.04
N LYS A 2 23.55 40.79 -0.44
CA LYS A 2 23.19 39.46 0.11
C LYS A 2 21.70 39.12 -0.05
N GLU A 3 21.26 38.34 -1.04
CA GLU A 3 21.70 36.99 -1.47
C GLU A 3 21.53 35.94 -0.36
N ASN A 4 20.83 34.86 -0.70
CA ASN A 4 20.48 33.64 0.07
C ASN A 4 19.18 33.63 0.89
N GLU A 5 18.09 33.14 0.27
CA GLU A 5 17.57 31.81 0.63
C GLU A 5 16.71 31.21 -0.50
N TYR A 6 17.42 30.61 -1.46
CA TYR A 6 17.13 29.32 -2.07
C TYR A 6 15.67 28.93 -2.42
N MET A 7 15.31 29.26 -3.66
CA MET A 7 14.28 28.63 -4.48
C MET A 7 14.40 27.09 -4.51
N LYS A 8 13.53 26.39 -3.77
CA LYS A 8 13.14 24.99 -4.05
C LYS A 8 11.64 24.78 -3.83
N LYS A 9 10.82 25.41 -4.66
CA LYS A 9 9.45 24.95 -4.91
C LYS A 9 9.43 24.28 -6.28
N ILE A 10 9.72 22.98 -6.32
CA ILE A 10 9.42 22.17 -7.51
C ILE A 10 7.89 22.08 -7.56
N LYS A 11 7.28 22.85 -8.46
CA LYS A 11 5.87 22.67 -8.83
C LYS A 11 5.81 21.46 -9.74
N ILE A 12 5.38 20.31 -9.21
CA ILE A 12 5.02 19.15 -10.05
C ILE A 12 3.67 19.48 -10.69
N VAL A 13 3.72 20.06 -11.89
CA VAL A 13 2.61 19.99 -12.84
C VAL A 13 2.92 18.77 -13.70
N THR A 14 2.25 17.65 -13.42
CA THR A 14 2.47 16.41 -14.16
C THR A 14 1.93 16.60 -15.58
N VAL A 15 2.84 16.89 -16.49
CA VAL A 15 2.64 16.86 -17.93
C VAL A 15 2.43 15.40 -18.33
N ILE A 16 1.17 14.94 -18.35
CA ILE A 16 0.79 13.65 -18.97
C ILE A 16 0.43 13.86 -20.46
N THR A 17 0.33 15.10 -20.93
CA THR A 17 -0.09 15.41 -22.31
C THR A 17 1.04 15.49 -23.34
N LEU A 18 2.31 15.70 -22.96
CA LEU A 18 3.42 15.85 -23.94
C LEU A 18 4.13 14.52 -24.29
N PHE A 19 3.97 13.44 -23.52
CA PHE A 19 4.49 12.12 -23.92
C PHE A 19 3.67 11.48 -25.05
N LEU A 20 2.45 11.98 -25.28
CA LEU A 20 1.59 11.54 -26.38
C LEU A 20 1.99 12.15 -27.74
N ILE A 21 2.78 13.23 -27.75
CA ILE A 21 3.12 13.98 -28.98
C ILE A 21 4.48 13.54 -29.54
N SER A 22 5.39 12.99 -28.72
CA SER A 22 6.71 12.51 -29.18
C SER A 22 6.71 11.07 -29.74
N LEU A 23 5.57 10.36 -29.71
CA LEU A 23 5.43 9.00 -30.23
C LEU A 23 4.57 8.93 -31.50
N ASN A 24 4.77 9.86 -32.43
CA ASN A 24 4.36 9.64 -33.82
C ASN A 24 5.33 8.64 -34.48
N GLY A 25 5.17 7.35 -34.15
CA GLY A 25 6.03 6.29 -34.70
C GLY A 25 5.72 4.85 -34.29
N CYS A 26 4.64 4.53 -33.57
CA CYS A 26 4.03 3.19 -33.52
C CYS A 26 2.76 3.27 -32.68
N LYS A 27 1.58 3.02 -33.29
CA LYS A 27 0.36 2.81 -32.52
C LYS A 27 0.48 1.46 -31.79
N LYS A 28 0.98 1.47 -30.55
CA LYS A 28 0.83 0.32 -29.66
C LYS A 28 -0.64 -0.08 -29.58
N SER A 29 -0.92 -1.37 -29.62
CA SER A 29 -2.29 -1.85 -29.47
C SER A 29 -2.82 -1.57 -28.06
N LYS A 30 -4.15 -1.57 -27.87
CA LYS A 30 -4.74 -1.45 -26.52
C LYS A 30 -4.20 -2.52 -25.57
N GLU A 31 -3.97 -3.73 -26.10
CA GLU A 31 -3.44 -4.86 -25.35
C GLU A 31 -1.99 -4.65 -24.89
N GLU A 32 -1.13 -4.06 -25.74
CA GLU A 32 0.25 -3.74 -25.36
C GLU A 32 0.29 -2.65 -24.28
N LEU A 33 -0.61 -1.67 -24.36
CA LEU A 33 -0.73 -0.60 -23.38
C LEU A 33 -1.22 -1.12 -22.01
N GLU A 34 -2.17 -2.05 -22.00
CA GLU A 34 -2.66 -2.69 -20.78
C GLU A 34 -1.57 -3.55 -20.10
N LYS A 35 -0.81 -4.33 -20.87
CA LYS A 35 0.32 -5.12 -20.35
C LYS A 35 1.42 -4.24 -19.75
N GLU A 36 1.75 -3.13 -20.40
CA GLU A 36 2.76 -2.19 -19.90
C GLU A 36 2.28 -1.49 -18.62
N LEU A 37 1.00 -1.10 -18.56
CA LEU A 37 0.41 -0.54 -17.35
C LEU A 37 0.39 -1.54 -16.19
N ASP A 38 0.05 -2.80 -16.44
CA ASP A 38 0.04 -3.83 -15.40
C ASP A 38 1.45 -4.18 -14.91
N SER A 39 2.44 -4.23 -15.79
CA SER A 39 3.84 -4.38 -15.41
C SER A 39 4.33 -3.23 -14.53
N GLN A 40 3.93 -1.98 -14.84
CA GLN A 40 4.24 -0.83 -13.99
C GLN A 40 3.58 -0.92 -12.61
N LYS A 41 2.33 -1.37 -12.53
CA LYS A 41 1.64 -1.61 -11.24
C LYS A 41 2.37 -2.67 -10.42
N ASP A 42 2.77 -3.78 -11.03
CA ASP A 42 3.49 -4.85 -10.34
C ASP A 42 4.83 -4.36 -9.77
N LYS A 43 5.54 -3.51 -10.51
CA LYS A 43 6.76 -2.87 -10.03
C LYS A 43 6.50 -1.99 -8.80
N LEU A 44 5.47 -1.14 -8.84
CA LEU A 44 5.10 -0.29 -7.71
C LEU A 44 4.63 -1.09 -6.49
N ILE A 45 3.94 -2.21 -6.69
CA ILE A 45 3.57 -3.14 -5.61
C ILE A 45 4.85 -3.71 -4.98
N SER A 46 5.75 -4.24 -5.81
CA SER A 46 7.01 -4.83 -5.34
C SER A 46 7.85 -3.83 -4.52
N GLU A 47 7.94 -2.59 -4.97
CA GLU A 47 8.68 -1.52 -4.28
C GLU A 47 8.02 -1.08 -2.96
N SER A 48 6.71 -1.28 -2.81
CA SER A 48 5.95 -0.83 -1.63
C SER A 48 5.56 -1.95 -0.67
N ILE A 49 5.72 -3.22 -1.02
CA ILE A 49 5.13 -4.36 -0.31
C ILE A 49 5.53 -4.49 1.16
N ASN A 50 6.75 -4.09 1.52
CA ASN A 50 7.27 -4.13 2.90
C ASN A 50 7.06 -2.81 3.64
N SER A 51 5.85 -2.25 3.53
CA SER A 51 5.49 -0.93 4.06
C SER A 51 4.34 -0.98 5.07
N VAL A 52 4.00 0.19 5.60
CA VAL A 52 2.86 0.38 6.49
C VAL A 52 1.70 1.00 5.71
N TYR A 53 0.51 0.43 5.88
CA TYR A 53 -0.70 0.83 5.19
C TYR A 53 -1.79 1.24 6.17
N GLN A 54 -2.54 2.30 5.84
CA GLN A 54 -3.82 2.58 6.47
C GLN A 54 -4.86 1.65 5.88
N LEU A 55 -5.64 1.07 6.75
CA LEU A 55 -6.82 0.33 6.36
C LEU A 55 -8.03 1.14 6.80
N GLY A 56 -8.81 1.59 5.80
CA GLY A 56 -10.08 2.27 6.03
C GLY A 56 -11.21 1.33 6.47
N SER A 57 -10.97 0.03 6.53
CA SER A 57 -11.98 -0.98 6.89
C SER A 57 -11.48 -1.94 7.98
N ASN A 58 -12.45 -2.51 8.68
CA ASN A 58 -12.25 -3.46 9.77
C ASN A 58 -12.03 -4.89 9.24
N GLY A 59 -11.57 -5.08 7.99
CA GLY A 59 -11.50 -6.40 7.36
C GLY A 59 -10.75 -7.45 8.20
N PHE A 60 -9.63 -7.05 8.81
CA PHE A 60 -8.86 -7.93 9.70
C PHE A 60 -9.52 -8.19 11.05
N ALA A 61 -10.47 -7.34 11.48
CA ALA A 61 -11.20 -7.59 12.71
C ALA A 61 -12.02 -8.88 12.65
N PHE A 62 -12.57 -9.22 11.48
CA PHE A 62 -13.31 -10.46 11.30
C PHE A 62 -12.44 -11.69 11.54
N LEU A 63 -11.13 -11.60 11.25
CA LEU A 63 -10.17 -12.67 11.51
C LEU A 63 -9.77 -12.72 12.99
N ILE A 64 -9.48 -11.55 13.56
CA ILE A 64 -8.92 -11.41 14.90
C ILE A 64 -9.98 -11.68 15.97
N ASP A 65 -11.09 -10.95 15.91
CA ASP A 65 -12.14 -10.99 16.91
C ASP A 65 -13.49 -10.57 16.27
N PRO A 66 -14.21 -11.53 15.65
CA PRO A 66 -15.43 -11.25 14.93
C PRO A 66 -16.53 -10.64 15.82
N SER A 67 -16.53 -10.94 17.13
CA SER A 67 -17.49 -10.41 18.09
C SER A 67 -17.31 -8.91 18.33
N ASN A 68 -16.09 -8.41 18.16
CA ASN A 68 -15.72 -7.01 18.41
C ASN A 68 -15.51 -6.18 17.13
N VAL A 69 -15.88 -6.70 15.94
CA VAL A 69 -15.68 -6.02 14.64
C VAL A 69 -16.19 -4.59 14.60
N ARG A 70 -17.34 -4.32 15.24
CA ARG A 70 -17.95 -2.98 15.28
C ARG A 70 -17.21 -2.01 16.18
N SER A 71 -16.38 -2.51 17.10
CA SER A 71 -15.58 -1.70 18.03
C SER A 71 -14.22 -1.32 17.46
N PHE A 72 -13.75 -2.05 16.45
CA PHE A 72 -12.54 -1.70 15.74
C PHE A 72 -12.88 -0.63 14.70
N ASP A 73 -12.05 0.41 14.62
CA ASP A 73 -12.14 1.43 13.58
C ASP A 73 -11.09 1.13 12.49
N SER A 74 -10.52 2.17 11.90
CA SER A 74 -9.33 2.08 11.06
C SER A 74 -8.18 1.35 11.76
N ALA A 75 -7.40 0.66 10.95
CA ALA A 75 -6.22 -0.07 11.38
C ALA A 75 -4.99 0.39 10.63
N CYS A 76 -3.84 0.27 11.29
CA CYS A 76 -2.54 0.29 10.63
C CYS A 76 -2.08 -1.14 10.43
N LEU A 77 -1.65 -1.46 9.21
CA LEU A 77 -1.04 -2.73 8.84
C LEU A 77 0.43 -2.50 8.55
N ASP A 78 1.31 -2.94 9.46
CA ASP A 78 2.73 -3.11 9.15
C ASP A 78 2.88 -4.43 8.38
N PHE A 79 3.01 -4.34 7.07
CA PHE A 79 3.00 -5.47 6.18
C PHE A 79 4.43 -5.87 5.80
N LYS A 80 4.82 -7.11 6.14
CA LYS A 80 6.17 -7.63 5.94
C LYS A 80 6.12 -9.06 5.40
N PRO A 81 5.53 -9.29 4.23
CA PRO A 81 5.40 -10.64 3.69
C PRO A 81 6.74 -11.33 3.47
N SER A 82 7.82 -10.59 3.19
CA SER A 82 9.18 -11.17 3.08
C SER A 82 9.71 -11.71 4.41
N GLU A 83 9.24 -11.18 5.54
CA GLU A 83 9.54 -11.68 6.89
C GLU A 83 8.50 -12.71 7.36
N GLY A 84 7.48 -13.02 6.54
CA GLY A 84 6.43 -14.00 6.84
C GLY A 84 5.40 -13.55 7.87
N PHE A 85 5.29 -12.24 8.15
CA PHE A 85 4.29 -11.74 9.10
C PHE A 85 3.74 -10.36 8.75
N ALA A 86 2.68 -10.00 9.46
CA ALA A 86 2.17 -8.63 9.52
C ALA A 86 1.77 -8.28 10.95
N LEU A 87 1.79 -6.98 11.26
CA LEU A 87 1.27 -6.45 12.52
C LEU A 87 0.05 -5.58 12.23
N VAL A 88 -1.05 -5.87 12.89
CA VAL A 88 -2.28 -5.07 12.83
C VAL A 88 -2.46 -4.36 14.16
N LYS A 89 -2.66 -3.04 14.10
CA LYS A 89 -3.02 -2.22 15.25
C LYS A 89 -4.24 -1.37 14.91
N PHE A 90 -5.33 -1.55 15.65
CA PHE A 90 -6.53 -0.73 15.50
C PHE A 90 -6.38 0.58 16.27
N TYR A 91 -6.84 1.70 15.70
CA TYR A 91 -6.58 3.05 16.22
C TYR A 91 -6.98 3.25 17.69
N LYS A 92 -8.11 2.65 18.11
CA LYS A 92 -8.63 2.72 19.49
C LYS A 92 -8.28 1.50 20.35
N ASN A 93 -7.36 0.65 19.90
CA ASN A 93 -6.94 -0.54 20.63
C ASN A 93 -5.44 -0.51 20.90
N ALA A 94 -5.07 -0.68 22.18
CA ALA A 94 -3.67 -0.74 22.59
C ALA A 94 -2.96 -2.04 22.12
N LYS A 95 -3.72 -3.12 21.89
CA LYS A 95 -3.18 -4.42 21.49
C LYS A 95 -2.73 -4.41 20.02
N THR A 96 -1.52 -4.90 19.80
CA THR A 96 -1.01 -5.23 18.46
C THR A 96 -1.21 -6.72 18.21
N TYR A 97 -1.74 -7.05 17.04
CA TYR A 97 -2.01 -8.42 16.61
C TYR A 97 -0.98 -8.82 15.58
N LYS A 98 -0.16 -9.83 15.90
CA LYS A 98 0.81 -10.40 14.97
C LYS A 98 0.17 -11.55 14.20
N MET A 99 0.21 -11.48 12.89
CA MET A 99 -0.38 -12.47 11.98
C MET A 99 0.73 -13.10 11.14
N GLN A 100 0.62 -14.40 10.88
CA GLN A 100 1.49 -15.06 9.91
C GLN A 100 1.01 -14.71 8.50
N VAL A 101 1.94 -14.52 7.58
CA VAL A 101 1.66 -14.17 6.19
C VAL A 101 2.34 -15.18 5.28
N LYS A 102 1.55 -15.78 4.39
CA LYS A 102 2.02 -16.63 3.30
C LYS A 102 1.69 -15.98 1.96
N THR A 103 2.71 -15.71 1.16
CA THR A 103 2.55 -15.21 -0.20
C THR A 103 1.98 -16.30 -1.10
N LYS A 104 0.87 -16.01 -1.79
CA LYS A 104 0.35 -16.86 -2.88
C LYS A 104 0.84 -16.34 -4.23
N THR A 105 0.65 -15.04 -4.47
CA THR A 105 1.09 -14.33 -5.66
C THR A 105 1.61 -12.95 -5.26
N LEU A 106 2.11 -12.16 -6.22
CA LEU A 106 2.53 -10.77 -5.95
C LEU A 106 1.40 -9.94 -5.31
N ARG A 107 0.14 -10.26 -5.61
CA ARG A 107 -1.04 -9.49 -5.18
C ARG A 107 -1.92 -10.24 -4.19
N GLU A 108 -1.66 -11.51 -3.90
CA GLU A 108 -2.50 -12.33 -3.03
C GLU A 108 -1.70 -12.97 -1.90
N TYR A 109 -2.25 -12.86 -0.70
CA TYR A 109 -1.62 -13.30 0.54
C TYR A 109 -2.62 -14.04 1.40
N ILE A 110 -2.17 -15.09 2.07
CA ILE A 110 -2.93 -15.74 3.13
C ILE A 110 -2.43 -15.19 4.45
N PHE A 111 -3.33 -14.63 5.24
CA PHE A 111 -3.07 -14.24 6.60
C PHE A 111 -3.62 -15.29 7.54
N ASN A 112 -2.84 -15.68 8.54
CA ASN A 112 -3.27 -16.59 9.60
C ASN A 112 -3.13 -15.92 10.98
N TYR A 113 -4.20 -15.97 11.77
CA TYR A 113 -4.21 -15.54 13.16
C TYR A 113 -4.84 -16.64 14.02
N GLU A 114 -4.06 -17.24 14.92
CA GLU A 114 -4.52 -18.29 15.85
C GLU A 114 -5.26 -19.45 15.12
N GLY A 115 -4.77 -19.84 13.94
CA GLY A 115 -5.35 -20.93 13.15
C GLY A 115 -6.50 -20.53 12.22
N LYS A 116 -6.99 -19.29 12.30
CA LYS A 116 -7.98 -18.74 11.37
C LYS A 116 -7.28 -18.13 10.17
N GLU A 117 -7.74 -18.45 8.96
CA GLU A 117 -7.17 -17.94 7.72
C GLU A 117 -8.08 -16.93 7.02
N GLY A 118 -7.46 -15.92 6.41
CA GLY A 118 -8.10 -14.96 5.53
C GLY A 118 -7.26 -14.71 4.29
N ILE A 119 -7.90 -14.65 3.12
CA ILE A 119 -7.23 -14.29 1.87
C ILE A 119 -7.33 -12.78 1.68
N VAL A 120 -6.19 -12.14 1.43
CA VAL A 120 -6.08 -10.70 1.19
C VAL A 120 -5.51 -10.47 -0.19
N GLN A 121 -6.22 -9.67 -0.98
CA GLN A 121 -5.77 -9.21 -2.28
C GLN A 121 -5.37 -7.74 -2.19
N LEU A 122 -4.18 -7.42 -2.69
CA LEU A 122 -3.70 -6.05 -2.81
C LEU A 122 -4.14 -5.45 -4.14
N ASN A 123 -4.91 -4.38 -4.03
CA ASN A 123 -5.33 -3.56 -5.15
C ASN A 123 -4.72 -2.17 -4.98
N LEU A 124 -3.93 -1.73 -5.96
CA LEU A 124 -3.45 -0.35 -6.03
C LEU A 124 -4.62 0.54 -6.45
N VAL A 125 -5.13 1.32 -5.50
CA VAL A 125 -6.09 2.41 -5.74
C VAL A 125 -5.33 3.71 -5.48
N GLY A 126 -5.46 4.71 -6.36
CA GLY A 126 -4.61 5.92 -6.33
C GLY A 126 -4.65 6.69 -5.00
N GLY A 127 -3.46 6.96 -4.43
CA GLY A 127 -3.23 7.69 -3.15
C GLY A 127 -3.52 6.82 -1.91
N VAL A 128 -2.75 6.76 -0.83
CA VAL A 128 -1.60 7.49 -0.27
C VAL A 128 -0.79 6.42 0.48
N SER A 129 0.53 6.33 0.27
CA SER A 129 1.39 5.53 1.15
C SER A 129 1.55 6.24 2.50
N CYS A 130 1.28 5.56 3.61
CA CYS A 130 1.56 6.13 4.93
C CYS A 130 3.08 6.22 5.12
N LYS A 131 3.57 7.37 5.60
CA LYS A 131 4.99 7.49 5.99
C LYS A 131 5.18 6.91 7.39
N ARG A 132 6.09 5.94 7.54
CA ARG A 132 6.61 5.53 8.85
C ARG A 132 7.22 6.75 9.56
N ARG A 133 6.77 7.10 10.78
CA ARG A 133 7.55 8.00 11.65
C ARG A 133 8.60 7.22 12.43
N TYR A 134 9.66 7.93 12.82
CA TYR A 134 10.81 7.44 13.59
C TYR A 134 10.44 6.84 14.97
N ASN A 135 9.22 7.08 15.46
CA ASN A 135 8.73 6.61 16.77
C ASN A 135 7.78 5.39 16.69
N GLY A 136 7.74 4.67 15.56
CA GLY A 136 6.92 3.46 15.41
C GLY A 136 5.41 3.69 15.25
N TYR A 137 4.97 4.94 15.22
CA TYR A 137 3.61 5.33 14.83
C TYR A 137 3.61 5.71 13.35
N ALA A 138 2.81 5.02 12.53
CA ALA A 138 2.48 5.52 11.21
C ALA A 138 1.36 6.54 11.37
N ASP A 139 1.59 7.78 10.94
CA ASP A 139 0.47 8.67 10.67
C ASP A 139 -0.12 8.23 9.35
N CYS A 140 -1.28 7.64 9.49
CA CYS A 140 -2.28 7.56 8.47
C CYS A 140 -3.50 8.36 9.00
#